data_AF-A0A7X9CKB4-F1
#
_entry.id   AF-A0A7X9CKB4-F1
#
_cell.length_a   1.000
_cell.length_b   1.000
_cell.length_c   1.000
_cell.angle_alpha   90.00
_cell.angle_beta   90.00
_cell.angle_gamma   90.00
#
_symmetry.space_group_name_H-M   'P 1'
#
loop_
_entity.id
_entity.type
_entity.pdbx_description
1 polymer ?
#
loop_
_entity_poly.entity_id
_entity_poly.type
_entity_poly.pdbx_seq_one_letter_code
_entity_poly.pdbx_strand_id
1 'polypeptide(L)'
;KLAKIYARVIGLIDEFLPDELAIEAPFFGKNVQSMLKLGRAQGVAMAAAISRDIPIHEYAPLKIKMAITGNGRAAKEQVAYMLQKILHIPDEQMLPQLDASDGLAAALCHFYQSGLTTGDKKYRDWKDYAVKNQEKVKK
;
A
#
# COMPACT_ATOMS: atom_id res chain seq x y z
N LYS A 1 -22.23 -11.81 -7.16
CA LYS A 1 -20.85 -11.69 -6.63
C LYS A 1 -20.35 -10.25 -6.65
N LEU A 2 -20.37 -9.55 -7.80
CA LEU A 2 -19.94 -8.14 -7.89
C LEU A 2 -20.73 -7.18 -6.98
N ALA A 3 -22.05 -7.30 -6.91
CA ALA A 3 -22.87 -6.49 -5.99
C ALA A 3 -22.43 -6.62 -4.51
N LYS A 4 -21.95 -7.79 -4.09
CA LYS A 4 -21.42 -8.01 -2.73
C LYS A 4 -20.09 -7.29 -2.52
N ILE A 5 -19.23 -7.24 -3.54
CA ILE A 5 -17.97 -6.47 -3.50
C ILE A 5 -18.30 -5.00 -3.35
N TYR A 6 -19.17 -4.46 -4.22
CA TYR A 6 -19.59 -3.06 -4.16
C TYR A 6 -20.13 -2.68 -2.76
N ALA A 7 -21.13 -3.42 -2.28
CA ALA A 7 -21.77 -3.15 -1.00
C ALA A 7 -20.78 -3.21 0.17
N ARG A 8 -19.83 -4.14 0.15
CA ARG A 8 -18.85 -4.25 1.23
C ARG A 8 -17.75 -3.19 1.14
N VAL A 9 -17.31 -2.79 -0.06
CA VAL A 9 -16.37 -1.68 -0.22
C VAL A 9 -17.01 -0.37 0.24
N ILE A 10 -18.27 -0.09 -0.16
CA ILE A 10 -19.02 1.07 0.37
C ILE A 10 -19.11 1.02 1.89
N GLY A 11 -19.46 -0.14 2.46
CA GLY A 11 -19.54 -0.28 3.90
C GLY A 11 -18.20 -0.07 4.62
N LEU A 12 -17.07 -0.42 4.00
CA LEU A 12 -15.73 -0.10 4.54
C LEU A 12 -15.45 1.41 4.47
N ILE A 13 -15.79 2.04 3.34
CA ILE A 13 -15.62 3.48 3.15
C ILE A 13 -16.43 4.25 4.21
N ASP A 14 -17.67 3.87 4.45
CA ASP A 14 -18.56 4.53 5.40
C ASP A 14 -18.13 4.35 6.86
N GLU A 15 -17.50 3.21 7.15
CA GLU A 15 -17.06 2.85 8.49
C GLU A 15 -15.72 3.51 8.84
N PHE A 16 -14.77 3.54 7.89
CA PHE A 16 -13.40 3.97 8.13
C PHE A 16 -13.06 5.36 7.57
N LEU A 17 -13.93 5.94 6.73
CA LEU A 17 -13.77 7.26 6.12
C LEU A 17 -12.36 7.53 5.55
N PRO A 18 -11.85 6.67 4.65
CA PRO A 18 -10.51 6.83 4.11
C PRO A 18 -10.42 8.03 3.17
N ASP A 19 -9.29 8.75 3.22
CA ASP A 19 -9.02 9.88 2.32
C ASP A 19 -8.66 9.41 0.90
N GLU A 20 -8.02 8.25 0.76
CA GLU A 20 -7.50 7.74 -0.52
C GLU A 20 -7.67 6.21 -0.59
N LEU A 21 -7.88 5.67 -1.80
CA LEU A 21 -7.93 4.22 -2.04
C LEU A 21 -6.69 3.78 -2.83
N ALA A 22 -5.91 2.87 -2.25
CA ALA A 22 -4.79 2.22 -2.94
C ALA A 22 -5.21 0.84 -3.48
N ILE A 23 -4.85 0.55 -4.72
CA ILE A 23 -5.14 -0.75 -5.35
C ILE A 23 -3.94 -1.25 -6.18
N GLU A 24 -3.77 -2.57 -6.23
CA GLU A 24 -2.77 -3.19 -7.11
C GLU A 24 -3.19 -3.03 -8.58
N ALA A 25 -2.28 -2.53 -9.42
CA ALA A 25 -2.51 -2.40 -10.85
C ALA A 25 -2.63 -3.79 -11.52
N PRO A 26 -3.52 -3.96 -12.50
CA PRO A 26 -3.69 -5.24 -13.18
C PRO A 26 -2.38 -5.67 -13.87
N PHE A 27 -1.91 -6.88 -13.57
CA PHE A 27 -0.75 -7.46 -14.24
C PHE A 27 -1.16 -8.29 -15.46
N PHE A 28 -0.35 -8.26 -16.52
CA PHE A 28 -0.55 -9.06 -17.73
C PHE A 28 -0.32 -10.55 -17.44
N GLY A 29 -1.40 -11.26 -17.11
CA GLY A 29 -1.38 -12.71 -16.91
C GLY A 29 -1.46 -13.48 -18.22
N LYS A 30 -0.98 -14.74 -18.22
CA LYS A 30 -1.10 -15.65 -19.39
C LYS A 30 -2.54 -16.02 -19.75
N ASN A 31 -3.51 -15.84 -18.83
CA ASN A 31 -4.91 -16.21 -19.03
C ASN A 31 -5.85 -15.00 -19.00
N VAL A 32 -6.34 -14.62 -20.18
CA VAL A 32 -7.22 -13.47 -20.41
C VAL A 32 -8.54 -13.58 -19.65
N GLN A 33 -9.11 -14.79 -19.49
CA GLN A 33 -10.39 -14.95 -18.77
C GLN A 33 -10.28 -14.66 -17.28
N SER A 34 -9.19 -15.11 -16.65
CA SER A 34 -8.91 -14.82 -15.25
C SER A 34 -8.65 -13.32 -15.04
N MET A 35 -7.91 -12.71 -15.96
CA MET A 35 -7.65 -11.27 -15.96
C MET A 35 -8.95 -10.46 -16.07
N LEU A 36 -9.86 -10.86 -16.95
CA LEU A 36 -11.16 -10.19 -17.10
C LEU A 36 -12.04 -10.33 -15.85
N LYS A 37 -12.00 -11.48 -15.17
CA LYS A 37 -12.71 -11.67 -13.89
C LYS A 37 -12.17 -10.76 -12.79
N LEU A 38 -10.83 -10.64 -12.70
CA LEU A 38 -10.17 -9.76 -11.75
C LEU A 38 -10.49 -8.28 -12.05
N GLY A 39 -10.35 -7.86 -13.31
CA GLY A 39 -10.64 -6.49 -13.73
C GLY A 39 -12.09 -6.06 -13.45
N ARG A 40 -13.06 -6.97 -13.60
CA ARG A 40 -14.46 -6.71 -13.21
C ARG A 40 -14.62 -6.48 -11.71
N ALA A 41 -13.90 -7.22 -10.87
CA ALA A 41 -13.94 -7.04 -9.42
C ALA A 41 -13.26 -5.72 -9.01
N GLN A 42 -12.10 -5.41 -9.59
CA GLN A 42 -11.38 -4.16 -9.32
C GLN A 42 -12.19 -2.94 -9.77
N GLY A 43 -12.76 -2.98 -10.99
CA GLY A 43 -13.60 -1.89 -11.49
C GLY A 43 -14.82 -1.61 -10.62
N VAL A 44 -15.39 -2.63 -9.98
CA VAL A 44 -16.50 -2.46 -9.02
C VAL A 44 -16.03 -1.83 -7.70
N ALA A 45 -14.85 -2.21 -7.20
CA ALA A 45 -14.27 -1.56 -6.03
C ALA A 45 -13.90 -0.08 -6.31
N MET A 46 -13.35 0.20 -7.49
CA MET A 46 -13.05 1.56 -7.94
C MET A 46 -14.32 2.39 -8.09
N ALA A 47 -15.38 1.83 -8.68
CA ALA A 47 -16.67 2.52 -8.80
C ALA A 47 -17.25 2.88 -7.42
N ALA A 48 -17.10 2.01 -6.42
CA ALA A 48 -17.53 2.30 -5.06
C ALA A 48 -16.76 3.50 -4.47
N ALA A 49 -15.44 3.55 -4.60
CA ALA A 49 -14.64 4.68 -4.14
C ALA A 49 -14.97 5.99 -4.90
N ILE A 50 -15.08 5.94 -6.22
CA ILE A 50 -15.45 7.12 -7.05
C ILE A 50 -16.83 7.64 -6.64
N SER A 51 -17.79 6.76 -6.31
CA SER A 51 -19.13 7.18 -5.88
C SER A 51 -19.15 7.97 -4.57
N ARG A 52 -18.04 7.95 -3.81
CA ARG A 52 -17.82 8.68 -2.56
C ARG A 52 -16.72 9.74 -2.68
N ASP A 53 -16.37 10.13 -3.91
CA ASP A 53 -15.34 11.12 -4.22
C ASP A 53 -13.94 10.78 -3.65
N ILE A 54 -13.65 9.49 -3.47
CA ILE A 54 -12.34 9.04 -2.97
C ILE A 54 -11.36 8.87 -4.14
N PRO A 55 -10.22 9.57 -4.14
CA PRO A 55 -9.16 9.39 -5.14
C PRO A 55 -8.56 7.98 -5.08
N ILE A 56 -8.23 7.44 -6.25
CA ILE A 56 -7.71 6.08 -6.41
C ILE A 56 -6.28 6.13 -6.93
N HIS A 57 -5.41 5.36 -6.29
CA HIS A 57 -4.00 5.21 -6.65
C HIS A 57 -3.66 3.76 -6.97
N GLU A 58 -3.10 3.54 -8.15
CA GLU A 58 -2.71 2.22 -8.63
C GLU A 58 -1.20 1.99 -8.47
N TYR A 59 -0.84 0.79 -8.00
CA TYR A 59 0.55 0.40 -7.80
C TYR A 59 0.88 -0.91 -8.49
N ALA A 60 1.97 -0.91 -9.28
CA ALA A 60 2.46 -2.14 -9.88
C ALA A 60 2.85 -3.17 -8.79
N PRO A 61 2.62 -4.48 -9.01
CA PRO A 61 2.94 -5.53 -8.04
C PRO A 61 4.40 -5.48 -7.56
N LEU A 62 5.33 -5.24 -8.49
CA LEU A 62 6.76 -5.10 -8.18
C LEU A 62 7.03 -3.89 -7.27
N LYS A 63 6.29 -2.79 -7.44
CA LYS A 63 6.45 -1.56 -6.65
C LYS A 63 5.98 -1.78 -5.21
N ILE A 64 4.85 -2.46 -5.03
CA ILE A 64 4.35 -2.86 -3.70
C ILE A 64 5.42 -3.71 -3.00
N LYS A 65 5.90 -4.78 -3.64
CA LYS A 65 6.93 -5.66 -3.07
C LYS A 65 8.22 -4.92 -2.73
N MET A 66 8.66 -4.03 -3.62
CA MET A 66 9.85 -3.19 -3.42
C MET A 66 9.67 -2.27 -2.21
N ALA A 67 8.51 -1.63 -2.07
CA ALA A 67 8.22 -0.71 -0.97
C ALA A 67 8.24 -1.39 0.40
N ILE A 68 7.80 -2.65 0.48
CA ILE A 68 7.73 -3.38 1.75
C ILE A 68 9.01 -4.12 2.10
N THR A 69 9.65 -4.76 1.10
CA THR A 69 10.75 -5.71 1.35
C THR A 69 12.11 -5.23 0.86
N GLY A 70 12.17 -4.12 0.11
CA GLY A 70 13.37 -3.71 -0.63
C GLY A 70 13.69 -4.58 -1.84
N ASN A 71 12.84 -5.56 -2.17
CA ASN A 71 13.03 -6.47 -3.31
C ASN A 71 11.71 -6.69 -4.07
N GLY A 72 11.62 -6.18 -5.29
CA GLY A 72 10.44 -6.34 -6.15
C GLY A 72 10.11 -7.79 -6.54
N ARG A 73 11.03 -8.74 -6.34
CA ARG A 73 10.86 -10.17 -6.63
C ARG A 73 10.56 -11.01 -5.39
N ALA A 74 10.34 -10.38 -4.23
CA ALA A 74 10.04 -11.08 -2.98
C ALA A 74 8.79 -11.99 -3.11
N ALA A 75 8.82 -13.10 -2.36
CA ALA A 75 7.69 -14.01 -2.21
C ALA A 75 6.59 -13.35 -1.36
N LYS A 76 5.33 -13.80 -1.49
CA LYS A 76 4.20 -13.19 -0.75
C LYS A 76 4.36 -13.37 0.76
N GLU A 77 4.92 -14.49 1.17
CA GLU A 77 5.22 -14.84 2.56
C GLU A 77 6.23 -13.87 3.16
N GLN A 78 7.23 -13.47 2.37
CA GLN A 78 8.21 -12.47 2.78
C GLN A 78 7.56 -11.09 2.93
N VAL A 79 6.63 -10.72 2.05
CA VAL A 79 5.87 -9.47 2.20
C VAL A 79 5.05 -9.50 3.50
N ALA A 80 4.30 -10.58 3.76
CA ALA A 80 3.50 -10.72 4.97
C ALA A 80 4.35 -10.67 6.26
N TYR A 81 5.50 -11.36 6.28
CA TYR A 81 6.45 -11.29 7.38
C TYR A 81 6.97 -9.87 7.61
N MET A 82 7.34 -9.16 6.54
CA MET A 82 7.82 -7.78 6.65
C MET A 82 6.73 -6.84 7.14
N LEU A 83 5.49 -6.98 6.66
CA LEU A 83 4.35 -6.19 7.15
C LEU A 83 4.14 -6.39 8.64
N GLN A 84 4.20 -7.64 9.09
CA GLN A 84 4.07 -7.97 10.51
C GLN A 84 5.11 -7.23 11.35
N LYS A 85 6.38 -7.22 10.91
CA LYS A 85 7.47 -6.55 11.62
C LYS A 85 7.36 -5.03 11.56
N ILE A 86 7.00 -4.46 10.42
CA ILE A 86 6.86 -3.01 10.24
C ILE A 86 5.71 -2.46 11.08
N LEU A 87 4.57 -3.15 11.09
CA LEU A 87 3.35 -2.71 11.75
C LEU A 87 3.18 -3.28 13.15
N HIS A 88 4.17 -4.02 13.65
CA HIS A 88 4.18 -4.65 14.99
C HIS A 88 2.93 -5.51 15.25
N ILE A 89 2.47 -6.24 14.24
CA ILE A 89 1.26 -7.08 14.34
C ILE A 89 1.59 -8.34 15.15
N PRO A 90 0.87 -8.62 16.26
CA PRO A 90 1.05 -9.84 17.04
C PRO A 90 0.85 -11.11 16.21
N ASP A 91 1.58 -12.18 16.51
CA ASP A 91 1.48 -13.46 15.79
C ASP A 91 0.04 -14.01 15.76
N GLU A 92 -0.70 -13.81 16.86
CA GLU A 92 -2.11 -14.23 17.01
C GLU A 92 -3.10 -13.47 16.09
N GLN A 93 -2.71 -12.28 15.62
CA GLN A 93 -3.53 -11.43 14.74
C GLN A 93 -3.17 -11.60 13.26
N MET A 94 -2.08 -12.32 12.97
CA MET A 94 -1.72 -12.64 11.60
C MET A 94 -2.65 -13.71 11.04
N LEU A 95 -3.44 -13.33 10.05
CA LEU A 95 -4.34 -14.26 9.37
C LEU A 95 -3.53 -15.26 8.52
N PRO A 96 -3.94 -16.54 8.45
CA PRO A 96 -3.29 -17.51 7.59
C PRO A 96 -3.53 -17.21 6.09
N GLN A 97 -4.56 -16.43 5.75
CA GLN A 97 -4.81 -16.01 4.38
C GLN A 97 -4.01 -14.75 4.03
N LEU A 98 -3.25 -14.81 2.93
CA LEU A 98 -2.39 -13.73 2.46
C LEU A 98 -3.16 -12.62 1.72
N ASP A 99 -4.46 -12.80 1.43
CA ASP A 99 -5.25 -11.79 0.71
C ASP A 99 -5.37 -10.47 1.51
N ALA A 100 -5.46 -10.57 2.84
CA ALA A 100 -5.49 -9.40 3.71
C ALA A 100 -4.14 -8.67 3.76
N SER A 101 -3.03 -9.43 3.71
CA SER A 101 -1.69 -8.83 3.69
C SER A 101 -1.38 -8.16 2.34
N ASP A 102 -1.92 -8.65 1.23
CA ASP A 102 -1.82 -7.97 -0.07
C ASP A 102 -2.50 -6.58 -0.04
N GLY A 103 -3.69 -6.47 0.55
CA GLY A 103 -4.38 -5.18 0.74
C GLY A 103 -3.61 -4.22 1.66
N LEU A 104 -3.08 -4.75 2.77
CA LEU A 104 -2.24 -3.98 3.69
C LEU A 104 -0.94 -3.51 3.05
N ALA A 105 -0.33 -4.33 2.19
CA ALA A 105 0.87 -3.98 1.44
C ALA A 105 0.59 -2.81 0.48
N ALA A 106 -0.55 -2.81 -0.22
CA ALA A 106 -0.93 -1.72 -1.11
C ALA A 106 -1.12 -0.41 -0.34
N ALA A 107 -1.81 -0.45 0.82
CA ALA A 107 -2.00 0.72 1.67
C ALA A 107 -0.66 1.27 2.20
N LEU A 108 0.23 0.42 2.69
CA LEU A 108 1.53 0.86 3.20
C LEU A 108 2.46 1.34 2.07
N CYS A 109 2.41 0.71 0.89
CA CYS A 109 3.12 1.19 -0.30
C CYS A 109 2.64 2.60 -0.69
N HIS A 110 1.34 2.87 -0.59
CA HIS A 110 0.77 4.17 -0.86
C HIS A 110 1.23 5.22 0.16
N PHE A 111 1.20 4.87 1.46
CA PHE A 111 1.74 5.71 2.53
C PHE A 111 3.22 6.10 2.31
N TYR A 112 4.07 5.16 1.89
CA TYR A 112 5.47 5.49 1.57
C TYR A 112 5.62 6.36 0.33
N GLN A 113 4.68 6.28 -0.62
CA GLN A 113 4.72 7.06 -1.84
C GLN A 113 4.11 8.47 -1.69
N SER A 114 3.17 8.67 -0.76
CA SER A 114 2.53 9.96 -0.50
C SER A 114 3.48 11.00 0.11
N GLY A 115 4.72 10.61 0.42
CA GLY A 115 5.76 11.57 0.79
C GLY A 115 5.57 12.12 2.20
N LEU A 116 4.77 11.46 3.05
CA LEU A 116 4.83 11.60 4.50
C LEU A 116 6.20 11.09 4.96
N THR A 117 7.21 11.95 4.79
CA THR A 117 8.52 11.76 5.36
C THR A 117 8.33 11.71 6.87
N THR A 118 8.40 10.52 7.45
CA THR A 118 8.72 10.37 8.87
C THR A 118 10.08 11.02 9.09
N GLY A 119 10.08 12.31 9.42
CA GLY A 119 11.08 13.03 10.21
C GLY A 119 12.55 13.07 9.74
N ASP A 120 12.99 12.29 8.77
CA ASP A 120 14.37 12.30 8.33
C ASP A 120 14.54 13.45 7.35
N LYS A 121 14.93 14.60 7.92
CA LYS A 121 15.49 15.74 7.18
C LYS A 121 16.54 15.17 6.23
N LYS A 122 16.18 15.02 4.94
CA LYS A 122 17.13 14.70 3.88
C LYS A 122 18.05 15.90 3.72
N TYR A 123 19.19 15.86 4.40
CA TYR A 123 20.28 16.79 4.14
C TYR A 123 20.85 16.44 2.78
N ARG A 124 20.89 17.42 1.88
CA ARG A 124 21.34 17.21 0.50
C ARG A 124 22.86 17.08 0.41
N ASP A 125 23.58 17.58 1.42
CA ASP A 125 25.03 17.57 1.52
C ASP A 125 25.46 17.84 2.98
N TRP A 126 26.71 17.51 3.34
CA TRP A 126 27.32 17.77 4.64
C TRP A 126 27.26 19.25 5.04
N LYS A 127 27.36 20.16 4.06
CA LYS A 127 27.21 21.61 4.30
C LYS A 127 25.81 21.97 4.79
N ASP A 128 24.76 21.36 4.23
CA ASP A 128 23.37 21.60 4.65
C ASP A 128 23.11 21.07 6.06
N TYR A 129 23.74 19.95 6.41
CA TYR A 129 23.72 19.40 7.77
C TYR A 129 24.43 20.33 8.77
N ALA A 130 25.66 20.74 8.46
CA ALA A 130 26.48 21.54 9.37
C ALA A 130 25.90 22.94 9.63
N VAL A 131 25.29 23.57 8.62
CA VAL A 131 24.59 24.86 8.78
C VAL A 131 23.35 24.72 9.66
N LYS A 132 22.59 23.64 9.52
CA LYS A 132 21.37 23.41 10.30
C LYS A 132 21.61 22.82 11.69
N ASN A 133 22.83 22.37 11.99
CA ASN A 133 23.22 21.76 13.27
C ASN A 133 24.49 22.41 13.85
N GLN A 134 24.65 23.73 13.70
CA GLN A 134 25.85 24.47 14.13
C GLN A 134 26.23 24.24 15.61
N GLU A 135 25.25 24.03 16.48
CA GLU A 135 25.49 23.75 17.91
C GLU A 135 26.13 22.38 18.18
N LYS A 136 25.90 21.39 17.29
CA LYS A 136 26.45 20.03 17.41
C LYS A 136 27.85 19.89 16.79
N VAL A 137 28.19 20.74 15.83
CA VAL A 137 29.45 20.69 15.07
C VAL A 137 30.59 21.44 15.77
N LYS A 138 30.27 22.30 16.74
CA LYS A 138 31.25 23.14 17.47
C LYS A 138 31.84 22.51 18.75
N LYS A 139 31.85 21.18 18.88
CA LYS A 139 32.58 20.49 19.97
C LYS A 139 33.78 19.75 19.42
#